data_AF-A0A9D7N839-F1
#
_entry.id   AF-A0A9D7N839-F1
#
_cell.length_a   1.000
_cell.length_b   1.000
_cell.length_c   1.000
_cell.angle_alpha   90.00
_cell.angle_beta   90.00
_cell.angle_gamma   90.00
#
_symmetry.space_group_name_H-M   'P 1'
#
loop_
_entity.id
_entity.type
_entity.pdbx_description
1 polymer ?
#
loop_
_entity_poly.entity_id
_entity_poly.type
_entity_poly.pdbx_seq_one_letter_code
_entity_poly.pdbx_strand_id
1 'polypeptide(L)'
;MLAAAALSTALSLAASPFSLLAIQDPVAPAPDRSVFRIEGEEIVLGVQEGPKALTLLDLAREVGELEKISFYLPERGDEDALRKEQVRLLRELRVPKLQARELLENLLKQHNFAMVEQGEAPLRTVRLVRMQGEGLQALKSSLRFVPPAELEGYRNRSGSLVVTTLSLQHLNPQAATTMLSRFFSNAALEGFASINDGTSSPALMIVGFGPTLCAIRDLIQSLDVPARGDSGVEELHFGIELWEIEDASLGSALAELSKPEEIAERLRASGRKQGPFSVRASLITGKPMSVPIPAAPSASDAANRTGQLEITAQRQDAERFQVSVKWQGATSTSKAEEAHAANALHISSAMLMKPGELRVVTMAPDASRTLVVLLRLRG
;
A
#
# COMPACT_ATOMS: atom_id res chain seq x y z
N MET A 1 -48.38 57.97 12.04
CA MET A 1 -48.58 59.25 12.74
C MET A 1 -47.28 60.05 12.59
N LEU A 2 -47.41 61.34 12.22
CA LEU A 2 -46.38 62.38 12.01
C LEU A 2 -45.44 62.14 10.80
N ALA A 3 -45.68 62.72 9.61
CA ALA A 3 -45.80 64.13 9.17
C ALA A 3 -44.44 64.84 9.08
N ALA A 4 -43.95 65.09 7.84
CA ALA A 4 -43.79 66.42 7.20
C ALA A 4 -42.31 66.87 7.29
N ALA A 5 -41.67 67.59 6.37
CA ALA A 5 -42.06 68.40 5.22
C ALA A 5 -40.80 68.53 4.30
N ALA A 6 -40.97 68.56 2.97
CA ALA A 6 -40.86 69.76 2.11
C ALA A 6 -39.40 70.17 1.72
N LEU A 7 -39.08 70.00 0.43
CA LEU A 7 -38.82 71.05 -0.58
C LEU A 7 -37.49 71.80 -0.43
N SER A 8 -36.64 71.76 -1.46
CA SER A 8 -36.48 72.94 -2.36
C SER A 8 -35.34 72.78 -3.37
N THR A 9 -35.68 73.08 -4.64
CA THR A 9 -34.91 73.77 -5.70
C THR A 9 -33.43 73.39 -5.92
N ALA A 10 -33.08 72.75 -7.04
CA ALA A 10 -32.98 73.29 -8.42
C ALA A 10 -31.74 74.16 -8.67
N LEU A 11 -31.19 73.98 -9.88
CA LEU A 11 -30.20 74.81 -10.58
C LEU A 11 -28.72 74.64 -10.17
N SER A 12 -27.93 73.99 -11.03
CA SER A 12 -27.13 74.74 -12.00
C SER A 12 -26.47 73.79 -13.02
N LEU A 13 -26.90 73.94 -14.28
CA LEU A 13 -26.15 73.50 -15.46
C LEU A 13 -24.98 74.47 -15.64
N ALA A 14 -23.76 73.98 -15.55
CA ALA A 14 -22.60 74.61 -16.18
C ALA A 14 -21.71 73.50 -16.72
N ALA A 15 -21.94 73.18 -18.00
CA ALA A 15 -21.07 72.35 -18.80
C ALA A 15 -19.76 73.11 -19.06
N SER A 16 -18.67 72.63 -18.46
CA SER A 16 -17.31 73.02 -18.83
C SER A 16 -16.66 71.82 -19.52
N PRO A 17 -16.36 71.86 -20.83
CA PRO A 17 -15.53 70.85 -21.47
C PRO A 17 -14.07 71.14 -21.11
N PHE A 18 -13.71 70.94 -19.85
CA PHE A 18 -12.32 70.78 -19.50
C PHE A 18 -11.94 69.36 -19.92
N SER A 19 -11.35 69.25 -21.10
CA SER A 19 -10.47 68.14 -21.44
C SER A 19 -9.32 68.16 -20.44
N LEU A 20 -9.57 67.60 -19.26
CA LEU A 20 -8.53 67.08 -18.39
C LEU A 20 -7.83 66.04 -19.24
N LEU A 21 -6.69 66.45 -19.81
CA LEU A 21 -5.55 65.55 -19.93
C LEU A 21 -5.45 64.86 -18.58
N ALA A 22 -6.03 63.67 -18.49
CA ALA A 22 -5.79 62.77 -17.40
C ALA A 22 -4.30 62.50 -17.47
N ILE A 23 -3.54 63.31 -16.74
CA ILE A 23 -2.25 62.92 -16.20
C ILE A 23 -2.60 61.59 -15.54
N GLN A 24 -2.32 60.50 -16.26
CA GLN A 24 -2.27 59.19 -15.65
C GLN A 24 -1.21 59.38 -14.58
N ASP A 25 -1.67 59.61 -13.34
CA ASP A 25 -0.81 59.53 -12.18
C ASP A 25 -0.02 58.25 -12.39
N PRO A 26 1.33 58.32 -12.45
CA PRO A 26 2.15 57.17 -12.72
C PRO A 26 1.69 56.10 -11.75
N VAL A 27 1.05 55.04 -12.28
CA VAL A 27 0.42 53.98 -11.50
C VAL A 27 1.44 53.60 -10.45
N ALA A 28 1.17 54.00 -9.20
CA ALA A 28 2.15 53.89 -8.13
C ALA A 28 2.63 52.44 -8.17
N PRO A 29 3.95 52.20 -8.29
CA PRO A 29 4.47 50.85 -8.47
C PRO A 29 3.81 49.99 -7.41
N ALA A 30 3.04 48.99 -7.87
CA ALA A 30 2.24 48.17 -6.98
C ALA A 30 3.16 47.75 -5.82
N PRO A 31 2.78 48.04 -4.56
CA PRO A 31 3.69 47.91 -3.43
C PRO A 31 4.33 46.54 -3.49
N ASP A 32 5.66 46.47 -3.40
CA ASP A 32 6.44 45.24 -3.54
C ASP A 32 5.80 44.21 -2.61
N ARG A 33 5.00 43.33 -3.22
CA ARG A 33 4.06 42.49 -2.51
C ARG A 33 4.91 41.41 -1.89
N SER A 34 5.36 41.61 -0.65
CA SER A 34 6.09 40.59 0.10
C SER A 34 5.32 39.27 -0.03
N VAL A 35 6.00 38.25 -0.53
CA VAL A 35 5.40 36.95 -0.88
C VAL A 35 4.91 36.25 0.38
N PHE A 36 5.59 36.48 1.48
CA PHE A 36 5.20 36.05 2.81
C PHE A 36 4.58 37.23 3.56
N ARG A 37 3.35 37.04 4.04
CA ARG A 37 2.67 38.01 4.91
C ARG A 37 2.01 37.31 6.07
N ILE A 38 1.97 38.02 7.19
CA ILE A 38 1.23 37.62 8.36
C ILE A 38 0.00 38.54 8.43
N GLU A 39 -1.18 37.97 8.19
CA GLU A 39 -2.47 38.67 8.26
C GLU A 39 -3.28 38.12 9.44
N GLY A 40 -3.20 38.77 10.60
CA GLY A 40 -3.89 38.31 11.80
C GLY A 40 -3.33 36.97 12.29
N GLU A 41 -4.16 35.92 12.31
CA GLU A 41 -3.79 34.55 12.71
C GLU A 41 -3.41 33.64 11.53
N GLU A 42 -3.37 34.20 10.32
CA GLU A 42 -3.05 33.48 9.10
C GLU A 42 -1.75 33.97 8.49
N ILE A 43 -1.05 33.05 7.84
CA ILE A 43 0.07 33.31 6.95
C ILE A 43 -0.48 33.24 5.54
N VAL A 44 -0.22 34.29 4.77
CA VAL A 44 -0.61 34.40 3.37
C VAL A 44 0.65 34.29 2.52
N LEU A 45 0.72 33.22 1.73
CA LEU A 45 1.75 33.01 0.72
C LEU A 45 1.21 33.43 -0.63
N GLY A 46 1.77 34.51 -1.17
CA GLY A 46 1.41 35.05 -2.47
C GLY A 46 1.94 34.22 -3.63
N VAL A 47 1.27 34.32 -4.78
CA VAL A 47 1.77 33.80 -6.05
C VAL A 47 2.89 34.72 -6.53
N GLN A 48 4.09 34.19 -6.69
CA GLN A 48 5.17 34.93 -7.33
C GLN A 48 5.98 34.02 -8.25
N GLU A 49 6.21 34.50 -9.46
CA GLU A 49 7.11 33.90 -10.43
C GLU A 49 8.27 34.86 -10.68
N GLY A 50 9.48 34.31 -10.86
CA GLY A 50 10.65 35.08 -11.28
C GLY A 50 11.79 35.14 -10.25
N PRO A 51 12.74 36.08 -10.41
CA PRO A 51 13.98 36.13 -9.64
C PRO A 51 13.78 36.51 -8.15
N LYS A 52 12.60 37.03 -7.80
CA LYS A 52 12.23 37.36 -6.41
C LYS A 52 11.43 36.26 -5.72
N ALA A 53 11.15 35.13 -6.39
CA ALA A 53 10.32 34.07 -5.83
C ALA A 53 10.84 33.57 -4.48
N LEU A 54 9.90 33.29 -3.57
CA LEU A 54 10.21 32.81 -2.21
C LEU A 54 10.96 31.48 -2.29
N THR A 55 12.19 31.45 -1.77
CA THR A 55 12.97 30.22 -1.68
C THR A 55 12.54 29.40 -0.45
N LEU A 56 12.82 28.09 -0.45
CA LEU A 56 12.59 27.26 0.74
C LEU A 56 13.40 27.75 1.94
N LEU A 57 14.61 28.27 1.72
CA LEU A 57 15.43 28.82 2.80
C LEU A 57 14.79 30.07 3.41
N ASP A 58 14.25 30.96 2.59
CA ASP A 58 13.57 32.17 3.08
C ASP A 58 12.30 31.79 3.85
N LEU A 59 11.50 30.85 3.33
CA LEU A 59 10.35 30.33 4.05
C LEU A 59 10.75 29.70 5.40
N ALA A 60 11.83 28.92 5.45
CA ALA A 60 12.32 28.34 6.69
C ALA A 60 12.74 29.43 7.70
N ARG A 61 13.37 30.52 7.25
CA ARG A 61 13.71 31.65 8.13
C ARG A 61 12.47 32.32 8.71
N GLU A 62 11.49 32.65 7.87
CA GLU A 62 10.24 33.31 8.29
C GLU A 62 9.46 32.44 9.30
N VAL A 63 9.36 31.12 9.04
CA VAL A 63 8.72 30.18 9.97
C VAL A 63 9.54 30.04 11.26
N GLY A 64 10.86 30.09 11.18
CA GLY A 64 11.76 30.00 12.35
C GLY A 64 11.62 31.22 13.26
N GLU A 65 11.48 32.41 12.69
CA GLU A 65 11.19 33.64 13.42
C GLU A 65 9.80 33.58 14.08
N LEU A 66 8.80 33.10 13.34
CA LEU A 66 7.42 32.97 13.84
C LEU A 66 7.33 32.00 15.03
N GLU A 67 7.93 30.82 14.94
CA GLU A 67 7.88 29.79 15.99
C GLU A 67 8.97 29.94 17.05
N LYS A 68 9.89 30.90 16.88
CA LYS A 68 11.10 31.07 17.71
C LYS A 68 11.97 29.80 17.73
N ILE A 69 12.09 29.14 16.59
CA ILE A 69 12.91 27.95 16.39
C ILE A 69 14.14 28.32 15.58
N SER A 70 15.32 27.95 16.08
CA SER A 70 16.56 28.13 15.34
C SER A 70 16.80 26.96 14.39
N PHE A 71 16.76 27.24 13.09
CA PHE A 71 17.18 26.28 12.07
C PHE A 71 18.69 26.31 11.89
N TYR A 72 19.31 25.13 11.83
CA TYR A 72 20.73 24.95 11.59
C TYR A 72 20.98 24.09 10.35
N LEU A 73 21.90 24.54 9.49
CA LEU A 73 22.34 23.81 8.31
C LEU A 73 23.80 23.40 8.51
N PRO A 74 24.10 22.10 8.55
CA PRO A 74 25.45 21.60 8.82
C PRO A 74 26.40 21.82 7.64
N GLU A 75 25.88 21.73 6.42
CA GLU A 75 26.65 21.65 5.18
C GLU A 75 26.29 22.82 4.27
N ARG A 76 27.32 23.47 3.69
CA ARG A 76 27.11 24.57 2.73
C ARG A 76 26.33 24.12 1.49
N GLY A 77 26.47 22.86 1.09
CA GLY A 77 25.75 22.29 -0.05
C GLY A 77 24.23 22.24 0.15
N ASP A 78 23.77 22.02 1.38
CA ASP A 78 22.34 22.00 1.71
C ASP A 78 21.75 23.41 1.66
N GLU A 79 22.51 24.43 2.08
CA GLU A 79 22.11 25.83 1.99
C GLU A 79 21.92 26.25 0.53
N ASP A 80 22.89 25.94 -0.34
CA ASP A 80 22.81 26.25 -1.76
C ASP A 80 21.65 25.53 -2.45
N ALA A 81 21.34 24.30 -2.03
CA ALA A 81 20.19 23.57 -2.53
C ALA A 81 18.87 24.25 -2.14
N LEU A 82 18.69 24.60 -0.86
CA LEU A 82 17.46 25.27 -0.39
C LEU A 82 17.27 26.67 -0.98
N ARG A 83 18.35 27.38 -1.33
CA ARG A 83 18.28 28.66 -2.05
C ARG A 83 17.85 28.51 -3.50
N LYS A 84 18.17 27.39 -4.15
CA LYS A 84 17.80 27.11 -5.55
C LYS A 84 16.36 26.65 -5.68
N GLU A 85 15.86 25.95 -4.67
CA GLU A 85 14.48 25.46 -4.65
C GLU A 85 13.51 26.62 -4.34
N GLN A 86 12.69 26.96 -5.34
CA GLN A 86 11.67 28.01 -5.25
C GLN A 86 10.31 27.40 -4.95
N VAL A 87 9.58 28.00 -3.99
CA VAL A 87 8.21 27.62 -3.68
C VAL A 87 7.29 28.26 -4.73
N ARG A 88 6.79 27.44 -5.66
CA ARG A 88 5.87 27.89 -6.71
C ARG A 88 4.44 27.56 -6.33
N LEU A 89 3.65 28.59 -6.08
CA LEU A 89 2.23 28.46 -5.79
C LEU A 89 1.40 28.92 -6.98
N LEU A 90 0.42 28.11 -7.40
CA LEU A 90 -0.51 28.48 -8.48
C LEU A 90 -1.54 29.52 -8.01
N ARG A 91 -1.81 29.57 -6.71
CA ARG A 91 -2.80 30.42 -6.07
C ARG A 91 -2.28 30.88 -4.72
N GLU A 92 -2.82 31.99 -4.23
CA GLU A 92 -2.58 32.44 -2.87
C GLU A 92 -2.97 31.33 -1.90
N LEU A 93 -2.04 30.96 -1.02
CA LEU A 93 -2.26 29.94 0.00
C LEU A 93 -2.34 30.63 1.36
N ARG A 94 -3.46 30.44 2.05
CA ARG A 94 -3.67 30.93 3.41
C ARG A 94 -3.59 29.76 4.38
N VAL A 95 -2.71 29.87 5.37
CA VAL A 95 -2.46 28.80 6.35
C VAL A 95 -2.50 29.42 7.75
N PRO A 96 -3.22 28.83 8.72
CA PRO A 96 -3.16 29.27 10.11
C PRO A 96 -1.71 29.26 10.62
N LYS A 97 -1.33 30.24 11.45
CA LYS A 97 0.02 30.32 12.04
C LYS A 97 0.44 29.04 12.75
N LEU A 98 -0.50 28.37 13.42
CA LEU A 98 -0.26 27.10 14.11
C LEU A 98 0.16 25.95 13.17
N GLN A 99 -0.14 26.07 11.87
CA GLN A 99 0.18 25.07 10.83
C GLN A 99 1.36 25.50 9.95
N ALA A 100 2.00 26.64 10.25
CA ALA A 100 3.13 27.17 9.48
C ALA A 100 4.26 26.15 9.36
N ARG A 101 4.59 25.49 10.47
CA ARG A 101 5.60 24.44 10.51
C ARG A 101 5.18 23.20 9.75
N GLU A 102 3.92 22.77 9.85
CA GLU A 102 3.43 21.61 9.10
C GLU A 102 3.53 21.86 7.59
N LEU A 103 3.23 23.07 7.15
CA LEU A 103 3.43 23.50 5.76
C LEU A 103 4.90 23.43 5.35
N LEU A 104 5.81 23.98 6.17
CA LEU A 104 7.25 23.93 5.91
C LEU A 104 7.75 22.48 5.84
N GLU A 105 7.35 21.63 6.79
CA GLU A 105 7.69 20.21 6.85
C GLU A 105 7.25 19.47 5.58
N ASN A 106 6.02 19.73 5.11
CA ASN A 106 5.48 19.16 3.87
C ASN A 106 6.30 19.59 2.64
N LEU A 107 6.59 20.89 2.52
CA LEU A 107 7.37 21.42 1.40
C LEU A 107 8.81 20.86 1.41
N LEU A 108 9.48 20.87 2.56
CA LEU A 108 10.82 20.29 2.69
C LEU A 108 10.84 18.82 2.29
N LYS A 109 9.84 18.03 2.73
CA LYS A 109 9.72 16.61 2.36
C LYS A 109 9.56 16.42 0.84
N GLN A 110 8.76 17.25 0.18
CA GLN A 110 8.61 17.22 -1.28
C GLN A 110 9.92 17.48 -2.01
N HIS A 111 10.80 18.31 -1.44
CA HIS A 111 12.12 18.61 -1.96
C HIS A 111 13.24 17.72 -1.38
N ASN A 112 12.91 16.56 -0.80
CA ASN A 112 13.85 15.60 -0.21
C ASN A 112 14.70 16.17 0.95
N PHE A 113 14.11 17.02 1.78
CA PHE A 113 14.68 17.46 3.05
C PHE A 113 13.84 16.96 4.22
N ALA A 114 14.50 16.61 5.31
CA ALA A 114 13.86 16.25 6.57
C ALA A 114 14.30 17.19 7.69
N MET A 115 13.41 17.36 8.66
CA MET A 115 13.66 18.17 9.86
C MET A 115 14.01 17.22 11.00
N VAL A 116 15.18 17.41 11.59
CA VAL A 116 15.64 16.65 12.77
C VAL A 116 15.75 17.60 13.95
N GLU A 117 14.96 17.35 14.98
CA GLU A 117 15.04 18.11 16.21
C GLU A 117 16.24 17.63 17.03
N GLN A 118 17.11 18.57 17.41
CA GLN A 118 18.27 18.30 18.25
C GLN A 118 18.14 19.08 19.57
N GLY A 119 18.48 18.40 20.66
CA GLY A 119 18.41 18.95 22.00
C GLY A 119 17.01 18.93 22.63
N GLU A 120 16.96 19.37 23.88
CA GLU A 120 15.73 19.53 24.67
C GLU A 120 15.40 21.02 24.83
N ALA A 121 14.14 21.32 25.16
CA ALA A 121 13.73 22.68 25.47
C ALA A 121 14.54 23.21 26.68
N PRO A 122 15.02 24.48 26.66
CA PRO A 122 14.71 25.54 25.70
C PRO A 122 15.65 25.62 24.48
N LEU A 123 16.75 24.87 24.46
CA LEU A 123 17.79 24.94 23.41
C LEU A 123 17.50 24.02 22.22
N ARG A 124 16.22 23.88 21.86
CA ARG A 124 15.80 23.01 20.76
C ARG A 124 16.21 23.65 19.44
N THR A 125 17.18 23.06 18.77
CA THR A 125 17.54 23.44 17.41
C THR A 125 16.93 22.45 16.44
N VAL A 126 16.61 22.91 15.24
CA VAL A 126 16.10 22.02 14.19
C VAL A 126 17.11 22.00 13.05
N ARG A 127 17.68 20.84 12.83
CA ARG A 127 18.63 20.59 11.76
C ARG A 127 17.85 20.26 10.48
N LEU A 128 18.12 20.99 9.41
CA LEU A 128 17.63 20.64 8.08
C LEU A 128 18.68 19.73 7.42
N VAL A 129 18.26 18.55 6.98
CA VAL A 129 19.17 17.56 6.38
C VAL A 129 18.56 17.02 5.10
N ARG A 130 19.37 16.91 4.06
CA ARG A 130 18.96 16.27 2.82
C ARG A 130 18.79 14.77 3.02
N MET A 131 17.68 14.23 2.52
CA MET A 131 17.28 12.82 2.62
C MET A 131 18.05 11.88 1.67
N GLN A 132 19.06 12.39 0.96
CA GLN A 132 19.83 11.69 -0.07
C GLN A 132 21.33 11.93 0.13
N GLY A 133 22.17 11.01 -0.35
CA GLY A 133 23.63 11.14 -0.28
C GLY A 133 24.20 11.01 1.14
N GLU A 134 25.22 11.80 1.45
CA GLU A 134 25.92 11.77 2.74
C GLU A 134 25.00 12.20 3.91
N GLY A 135 24.07 13.12 3.65
CA GLY A 135 23.07 13.58 4.62
C GLY A 135 22.21 12.45 5.20
N LEU A 136 22.00 11.36 4.45
CA LEU A 136 21.22 10.20 4.91
C LEU A 136 21.83 9.54 6.16
N GLN A 137 23.15 9.40 6.21
CA GLN A 137 23.83 8.77 7.36
C GLN A 137 23.80 9.69 8.57
N ALA A 138 24.00 10.99 8.35
CA ALA A 138 23.87 12.01 9.40
C ALA A 138 22.45 12.08 9.96
N LEU A 139 21.43 11.87 9.12
CA LEU A 139 20.04 11.80 9.53
C LEU A 139 19.81 10.62 10.47
N LYS A 140 20.23 9.42 10.08
CA LYS A 140 20.04 8.18 10.88
C LYS A 140 20.74 8.24 12.25
N SER A 141 21.91 8.87 12.33
CA SER A 141 22.65 8.99 13.59
C SER A 141 22.11 10.05 14.53
N SER A 142 21.28 10.98 14.03
CA SER A 142 20.73 12.11 14.81
C SER A 142 19.25 11.98 15.13
N LEU A 143 18.64 10.82 14.89
CA LEU A 143 17.23 10.59 15.16
C LEU A 143 16.94 10.66 16.65
N ARG A 144 15.90 11.44 16.98
CA ARG A 144 15.36 11.48 18.33
C ARG A 144 14.54 10.21 18.58
N PHE A 145 14.85 9.55 19.70
CA PHE A 145 13.99 8.51 20.24
C PHE A 145 12.72 9.12 20.85
N VAL A 146 11.56 8.65 20.39
CA VAL A 146 10.25 9.06 20.86
C VAL A 146 9.54 7.84 21.44
N PRO A 147 9.15 7.84 22.72
CA PRO A 147 8.43 6.73 23.32
C PRO A 147 7.04 6.60 22.67
N PRO A 148 6.45 5.39 22.60
CA PRO A 148 5.18 5.15 21.90
C PRO A 148 4.01 6.01 22.39
N ALA A 149 4.02 6.36 23.68
CA ALA A 149 3.00 7.22 24.30
C ALA A 149 3.05 8.67 23.78
N GLU A 150 4.23 9.17 23.39
CA GLU A 150 4.41 10.53 22.86
C GLU A 150 4.21 10.60 21.35
N LEU A 151 4.10 9.45 20.67
CA LEU A 151 4.00 9.37 19.22
C LEU A 151 2.77 10.10 18.65
N GLU A 152 1.69 10.21 19.44
CA GLU A 152 0.47 10.92 19.03
C GLU A 152 0.73 12.39 18.71
N GLY A 153 1.68 13.04 19.42
CA GLY A 153 2.09 14.42 19.15
C GLY A 153 2.79 14.60 17.79
N TYR A 154 3.17 13.52 17.13
CA TYR A 154 3.81 13.50 15.82
C TYR A 154 2.84 13.15 14.68
N ARG A 155 1.54 12.93 14.96
CA ARG A 155 0.55 12.54 13.93
C ARG A 155 0.46 13.52 12.75
N ASN A 156 0.64 14.82 13.00
CA ASN A 156 0.56 15.86 11.96
C ASN A 156 1.94 16.36 11.50
N ARG A 157 3.03 15.77 12.00
CA ARG A 157 4.42 16.19 11.71
C ARG A 157 5.02 15.37 10.58
N SER A 158 4.60 15.67 9.35
CA SER A 158 4.92 14.88 8.15
C SER A 158 6.41 14.88 7.77
N GLY A 159 7.17 15.89 8.18
CA GLY A 159 8.60 16.08 7.86
C GLY A 159 9.55 15.76 9.03
N SER A 160 8.99 15.38 10.18
CA SER A 160 9.76 14.95 11.35
C SER A 160 10.05 13.45 11.27
N LEU A 161 11.33 13.09 11.11
CA LEU A 161 11.78 11.71 11.16
C LEU A 161 12.19 11.34 12.59
N VAL A 162 11.60 10.29 13.14
CA VAL A 162 11.84 9.85 14.53
C VAL A 162 12.06 8.34 14.60
N VAL A 163 12.61 7.88 15.72
CA VAL A 163 12.73 6.45 16.03
C VAL A 163 11.88 6.12 17.25
N THR A 164 11.14 5.02 17.19
CA THR A 164 10.32 4.51 18.29
C THR A 164 10.46 3.00 18.42
N THR A 165 10.06 2.45 19.56
CA THR A 165 10.07 1.00 19.82
C THR A 165 8.69 0.54 20.23
N LEU A 166 8.14 -0.46 19.54
CA LEU A 166 6.86 -1.07 19.87
C LEU A 166 7.09 -2.47 20.41
N SER A 167 6.59 -2.75 21.62
CA SER A 167 6.56 -4.11 22.15
C SER A 167 5.49 -4.92 21.45
N LEU A 168 5.80 -6.19 21.16
CA LEU A 168 4.89 -7.15 20.56
C LEU A 168 4.67 -8.29 21.57
N GLN A 169 3.40 -8.57 21.90
CA GLN A 169 3.04 -9.60 22.89
C GLN A 169 2.70 -10.94 22.23
N HIS A 170 2.07 -10.88 21.06
CA HIS A 170 1.48 -12.03 20.38
C HIS A 170 1.95 -12.16 18.93
N LEU A 171 2.49 -11.08 18.34
CA LEU A 171 2.96 -11.06 16.97
C LEU A 171 4.46 -11.39 16.87
N ASN A 172 4.82 -12.23 15.90
CA ASN A 172 6.23 -12.47 15.56
C ASN A 172 6.84 -11.22 14.88
N PRO A 173 7.97 -10.66 15.37
CA PRO A 173 8.58 -9.45 14.79
C PRO A 173 8.97 -9.56 13.32
N GLN A 174 9.39 -10.75 12.86
CA GLN A 174 9.78 -10.96 11.47
C GLN A 174 8.57 -10.97 10.54
N ALA A 175 7.46 -11.55 10.99
CA ALA A 175 6.19 -11.50 10.27
C ALA A 175 5.65 -10.06 10.23
N ALA A 176 5.70 -9.35 11.36
CA ALA A 176 5.32 -7.94 11.46
C ALA A 176 6.13 -7.07 10.50
N THR A 177 7.46 -7.20 10.50
CA THR A 177 8.36 -6.48 9.59
C THR A 177 8.01 -6.71 8.13
N THR A 178 7.79 -7.98 7.75
CA THR A 178 7.45 -8.34 6.35
C THR A 178 6.14 -7.69 5.91
N MET A 179 5.11 -7.74 6.77
CA MET A 179 3.79 -7.18 6.47
C MET A 179 3.82 -5.65 6.44
N LEU A 180 4.50 -5.02 7.39
CA LEU A 180 4.48 -3.57 7.60
C LEU A 180 5.45 -2.80 6.69
N SER A 181 6.47 -3.47 6.11
CA SER A 181 7.44 -2.86 5.18
C SER A 181 6.79 -2.10 4.02
N ARG A 182 5.57 -2.50 3.62
CA ARG A 182 4.81 -1.89 2.53
C ARG A 182 4.25 -0.50 2.84
N PHE A 183 4.20 -0.11 4.12
CA PHE A 183 3.71 1.21 4.53
C PHE A 183 4.76 2.31 4.41
N PHE A 184 6.03 1.95 4.20
CA PHE A 184 7.07 2.94 4.03
C PHE A 184 7.10 3.50 2.63
N SER A 185 7.12 4.82 2.56
CA SER A 185 7.26 5.57 1.31
C SER A 185 8.70 5.52 0.79
N ASN A 186 9.67 5.46 1.71
CA ASN A 186 11.08 5.46 1.39
C ASN A 186 11.85 4.44 2.23
N ALA A 187 12.12 3.27 1.65
CA ALA A 187 12.84 2.18 2.30
C ALA A 187 14.32 2.50 2.63
N ALA A 188 14.91 3.56 2.08
CA ALA A 188 16.28 3.96 2.42
C ALA A 188 16.34 4.69 3.77
N LEU A 189 15.25 5.38 4.13
CA LEU A 189 15.13 6.23 5.32
C LEU A 189 14.35 5.58 6.44
N GLU A 190 13.21 4.99 6.07
CA GLU A 190 12.29 4.34 6.97
C GLU A 190 12.61 2.85 7.01
N GLY A 191 12.42 2.23 8.17
CA GLY A 191 12.81 0.85 8.34
C GLY A 191 12.41 0.25 9.67
N PHE A 192 12.57 -1.07 9.73
CA PHE A 192 12.36 -1.87 10.92
C PHE A 192 13.69 -2.50 11.35
N ALA A 193 13.87 -2.63 12.66
CA ALA A 193 14.88 -3.48 13.25
C ALA A 193 14.23 -4.30 14.37
N SER A 194 14.26 -5.62 14.20
CA SER A 194 13.76 -6.55 15.22
C SER A 194 14.74 -6.58 16.39
N ILE A 195 14.24 -6.29 17.59
CA ILE A 195 14.98 -6.44 18.84
C ILE A 195 14.53 -7.75 19.47
N ASN A 196 15.35 -8.78 19.27
CA ASN A 196 15.21 -10.10 19.88
C ASN A 196 16.41 -10.33 20.78
N ASP A 197 16.36 -9.81 22.00
CA ASP A 197 17.41 -9.96 23.02
C ASP A 197 17.30 -11.26 23.82
N GLY A 198 16.44 -12.20 23.39
CA GLY A 198 16.17 -13.44 24.10
C GLY A 198 15.27 -13.26 25.34
N THR A 199 14.75 -12.06 25.57
CA THR A 199 13.75 -11.81 26.61
C THR A 199 12.36 -12.25 26.15
N SER A 200 11.44 -12.33 27.11
CA SER A 200 10.06 -12.79 26.93
C SER A 200 9.18 -11.83 26.10
N SER A 201 9.71 -10.68 25.68
CA SER A 201 8.93 -9.60 25.09
C SER A 201 9.64 -9.03 23.87
N PRO A 202 9.47 -9.66 22.69
CA PRO A 202 10.11 -9.17 21.49
C PRO A 202 9.62 -7.74 21.17
N ALA A 203 10.53 -6.91 20.69
CA ALA A 203 10.22 -5.52 20.34
C ALA A 203 10.63 -5.21 18.90
N LEU A 204 9.95 -4.25 18.30
CA LEU A 204 10.22 -3.75 16.97
C LEU A 204 10.67 -2.29 17.09
N MET A 205 11.93 -2.02 16.75
CA MET A 205 12.39 -0.65 16.55
C MET A 205 11.97 -0.20 15.16
N ILE A 206 11.36 0.97 15.09
CA ILE A 206 10.80 1.53 13.88
C ILE A 206 11.37 2.92 13.68
N VAL A 207 11.94 3.16 12.51
CA VAL A 207 12.36 4.48 12.05
C VAL A 207 11.40 4.92 10.96
N GLY A 208 10.80 6.10 11.10
CA GLY A 208 9.82 6.58 10.13
C GLY A 208 9.31 7.99 10.40
N PHE A 209 8.50 8.49 9.49
CA PHE A 209 7.83 9.78 9.67
C PHE A 209 6.68 9.67 10.67
N GLY A 210 6.43 10.74 11.42
CA GLY A 210 5.38 10.81 12.46
C GLY A 210 4.03 10.19 12.07
N PRO A 211 3.38 10.62 10.97
CA PRO A 211 2.10 10.06 10.53
C PRO A 211 2.17 8.56 10.22
N THR A 212 3.24 8.12 9.53
CA THR A 212 3.46 6.72 9.17
C THR A 212 3.63 5.86 10.43
N LEU A 213 4.40 6.33 11.41
CA LEU A 213 4.62 5.63 12.66
C LEU A 213 3.34 5.53 13.49
N CYS A 214 2.53 6.59 13.55
CA CYS A 214 1.22 6.55 14.21
C CYS A 214 0.33 5.48 13.57
N ALA A 215 0.24 5.44 12.25
CA ALA A 215 -0.56 4.44 11.53
C ALA A 215 -0.04 3.01 11.77
N ILE A 216 1.28 2.80 11.77
CA ILE A 216 1.89 1.50 12.05
C ILE A 216 1.62 1.07 13.49
N ARG A 217 1.73 1.98 14.47
CA ARG A 217 1.40 1.71 15.87
C ARG A 217 -0.06 1.28 16.01
N ASP A 218 -0.98 2.05 15.46
CA ASP A 218 -2.42 1.78 15.53
C ASP A 218 -2.75 0.42 14.88
N LEU A 219 -2.09 0.08 13.77
CA LEU A 219 -2.22 -1.22 13.11
C LEU A 219 -1.64 -2.36 13.96
N ILE A 220 -0.43 -2.21 14.51
CA ILE A 220 0.17 -3.22 15.39
C ILE A 220 -0.74 -3.47 16.59
N GLN A 221 -1.25 -2.43 17.25
CA GLN A 221 -2.17 -2.58 18.39
C GLN A 221 -3.45 -3.35 18.02
N SER A 222 -3.92 -3.21 16.78
CA SER A 222 -5.09 -3.94 16.29
C SER A 222 -4.80 -5.41 15.97
N LEU A 223 -3.57 -5.74 15.57
CA LEU A 223 -3.16 -7.08 15.14
C LEU A 223 -2.50 -7.90 16.25
N ASP A 224 -1.88 -7.23 17.22
CA ASP A 224 -1.20 -7.82 18.37
C ASP A 224 -2.20 -8.21 19.46
N VAL A 225 -3.22 -8.96 19.07
CA VAL A 225 -4.20 -9.58 19.95
C VAL A 225 -3.81 -11.04 20.17
N PRO A 226 -4.09 -11.61 21.36
CA PRO A 226 -3.83 -13.02 21.59
C PRO A 226 -4.55 -13.81 20.51
N ALA A 227 -3.82 -14.70 19.82
CA ALA A 227 -4.46 -15.67 18.94
C ALA A 227 -5.58 -16.29 19.78
N ARG A 228 -6.83 -16.09 19.35
CA ARG A 228 -7.99 -16.66 20.04
C ARG A 228 -7.76 -18.15 20.04
N GLY A 229 -7.24 -18.66 21.16
CA GLY A 229 -7.01 -20.08 21.35
C GLY A 229 -8.33 -20.77 21.07
N ASP A 230 -8.26 -21.86 20.31
CA ASP A 230 -9.38 -22.72 19.99
C ASP A 230 -10.36 -22.89 21.16
N SER A 231 -11.44 -22.12 21.10
CA SER A 231 -12.77 -22.58 21.49
C SER A 231 -13.67 -22.71 20.26
N GLY A 232 -13.08 -22.82 19.06
CA GLY A 232 -13.80 -23.15 17.83
C GLY A 232 -13.33 -22.37 16.61
N VAL A 233 -12.10 -22.58 16.15
CA VAL A 233 -11.88 -22.49 14.72
C VAL A 233 -12.66 -23.66 14.11
N GLU A 234 -13.77 -23.38 13.43
CA GLU A 234 -14.31 -24.33 12.46
C GLU A 234 -13.19 -24.62 11.46
N GLU A 235 -12.56 -25.79 11.60
CA GLU A 235 -11.71 -26.33 10.55
C GLU A 235 -12.59 -26.38 9.29
N LEU A 236 -12.32 -25.46 8.36
CA LEU A 236 -12.81 -25.56 7.00
C LEU A 236 -12.17 -26.81 6.37
N HIS A 237 -12.83 -27.94 6.57
CA HIS A 237 -12.47 -29.21 5.97
C HIS A 237 -12.77 -29.13 4.47
N PHE A 238 -11.72 -28.90 3.67
CA PHE A 238 -11.79 -29.11 2.24
C PHE A 238 -11.65 -30.61 1.97
N GLY A 239 -12.77 -31.29 1.83
CA GLY A 239 -12.79 -32.66 1.30
C GLY A 239 -12.47 -32.63 -0.18
N ILE A 240 -11.24 -33.02 -0.55
CA ILE A 240 -10.89 -33.26 -1.95
C ILE A 240 -11.22 -34.72 -2.24
N GLU A 241 -12.37 -34.95 -2.85
CA GLU A 241 -12.70 -36.27 -3.41
C GLU A 241 -12.10 -36.35 -4.81
N LEU A 242 -11.10 -37.21 -5.00
CA LEU A 242 -10.55 -37.56 -6.30
C LEU A 242 -11.37 -38.70 -6.88
N TRP A 243 -11.99 -38.46 -8.03
CA TRP A 243 -12.73 -39.48 -8.79
C TRP A 243 -11.90 -39.83 -10.02
N GLU A 244 -11.35 -41.04 -10.05
CA GLU A 244 -10.72 -41.58 -11.26
C GLU A 244 -11.82 -42.20 -12.13
N ILE A 245 -12.07 -41.59 -13.29
CA ILE A 245 -13.02 -42.12 -14.27
C ILE A 245 -12.20 -42.84 -15.33
N GLU A 246 -12.00 -44.14 -15.13
CA GLU A 246 -11.50 -45.02 -16.18
C GLU A 246 -12.65 -45.34 -17.14
N ASP A 247 -12.88 -44.47 -18.12
CA ASP A 247 -13.80 -44.80 -19.20
C ASP A 247 -13.25 -44.32 -20.55
N ALA A 248 -12.78 -45.28 -21.36
CA ALA A 248 -12.30 -45.06 -22.72
C ALA A 248 -13.39 -44.52 -23.66
N SER A 249 -14.66 -44.51 -23.24
CA SER A 249 -15.79 -44.02 -24.03
C SER A 249 -16.07 -42.51 -23.90
N LEU A 250 -15.43 -41.80 -22.97
CA LEU A 250 -15.61 -40.35 -22.79
C LEU A 250 -14.97 -39.50 -23.90
N GLY A 251 -13.89 -40.00 -24.52
CA GLY A 251 -13.19 -39.31 -25.60
C GLY A 251 -14.00 -39.22 -26.90
N SER A 252 -14.83 -40.23 -27.20
CA SER A 252 -15.75 -40.21 -28.35
C SER A 252 -17.07 -39.51 -28.03
N ALA A 253 -17.55 -39.60 -26.78
CA ALA A 253 -18.77 -38.93 -26.35
C ALA A 253 -18.64 -37.39 -26.36
N LEU A 254 -17.46 -36.83 -26.07
CA LEU A 254 -17.22 -35.38 -26.12
C LEU A 254 -17.22 -34.80 -27.54
N ALA A 255 -17.05 -35.62 -28.58
CA ALA A 255 -17.15 -35.18 -29.97
C ALA A 255 -18.61 -35.09 -30.47
N GLU A 256 -19.57 -35.78 -29.84
CA GLU A 256 -20.99 -35.81 -30.26
C GLU A 256 -21.93 -34.94 -29.40
N LEU A 257 -21.45 -34.31 -28.33
CA LEU A 257 -22.26 -33.48 -27.43
C LEU A 257 -22.54 -32.07 -27.99
N SER A 258 -23.39 -31.98 -29.01
CA SER A 258 -23.98 -30.74 -29.54
C SER A 258 -25.48 -30.57 -29.26
N LYS A 259 -26.12 -31.42 -28.44
CA LYS A 259 -27.55 -31.28 -28.10
C LYS A 259 -27.82 -31.55 -26.61
N PRO A 260 -28.27 -30.55 -25.83
CA PRO A 260 -28.33 -30.62 -24.37
C PRO A 260 -29.52 -31.39 -23.77
N GLU A 261 -30.49 -31.88 -24.55
CA GLU A 261 -31.72 -32.48 -24.01
C GLU A 261 -31.64 -33.99 -23.72
N GLU A 262 -30.73 -34.74 -24.36
CA GLU A 262 -30.61 -36.21 -24.17
C GLU A 262 -29.76 -36.64 -22.94
N ILE A 263 -29.08 -35.70 -22.29
CA ILE A 263 -28.14 -35.97 -21.19
C ILE A 263 -28.88 -36.27 -19.87
N ALA A 264 -30.07 -35.70 -19.68
CA ALA A 264 -30.81 -35.81 -18.42
C ALA A 264 -31.46 -37.19 -18.20
N GLU A 265 -31.76 -37.94 -19.26
CA GLU A 265 -32.41 -39.26 -19.17
C GLU A 265 -31.41 -40.39 -18.91
N ARG A 266 -30.20 -40.30 -19.45
CA ARG A 266 -29.17 -41.36 -19.29
C ARG A 266 -28.54 -41.41 -17.90
N LEU A 267 -28.55 -40.30 -17.15
CA LEU A 267 -27.99 -40.24 -15.80
C LEU A 267 -28.89 -40.84 -14.70
N ARG A 268 -30.16 -41.17 -14.99
CA ARG A 268 -31.03 -41.85 -14.02
C ARG A 268 -30.83 -43.37 -13.96
N ALA A 269 -30.09 -43.97 -14.89
CA ALA A 269 -30.02 -45.43 -15.07
C ALA A 269 -28.75 -46.12 -14.53
N SER A 270 -27.68 -45.40 -14.19
CA SER A 270 -26.40 -46.00 -13.82
C SER A 270 -26.19 -46.10 -12.30
N GLY A 271 -26.83 -47.08 -11.66
CA GLY A 271 -26.48 -47.45 -10.29
C GLY A 271 -25.11 -48.12 -10.22
N ARG A 272 -24.13 -47.54 -9.51
CA ARG A 272 -22.92 -48.26 -9.03
C ARG A 272 -22.12 -47.54 -7.94
N LYS A 273 -21.25 -48.34 -7.32
CA LYS A 273 -20.80 -48.35 -5.92
C LYS A 273 -19.62 -47.44 -5.59
N GLN A 274 -19.60 -46.94 -4.36
CA GLN A 274 -18.53 -46.18 -3.69
C GLN A 274 -17.41 -47.11 -3.17
N GLY A 275 -16.16 -46.65 -3.22
CA GLY A 275 -15.03 -47.18 -2.45
C GLY A 275 -14.37 -46.03 -1.66
N PRO A 276 -13.80 -46.28 -0.46
CA PRO A 276 -13.34 -45.21 0.41
C PRO A 276 -11.83 -44.97 0.29
N PHE A 277 -11.43 -43.71 0.16
CA PHE A 277 -10.13 -43.22 0.65
C PHE A 277 -10.28 -41.75 1.06
N SER A 278 -9.79 -41.42 2.26
CA SER A 278 -9.76 -40.05 2.79
C SER A 278 -8.34 -39.55 2.87
N VAL A 279 -8.06 -38.37 2.33
CA VAL A 279 -6.80 -37.64 2.53
C VAL A 279 -7.09 -36.42 3.40
N ARG A 280 -6.32 -36.23 4.47
CA ARG A 280 -6.47 -35.15 5.45
C ARG A 280 -5.53 -34.00 5.09
N ALA A 281 -6.04 -32.78 4.94
CA ALA A 281 -5.22 -31.59 4.70
C ALA A 281 -5.73 -30.41 5.54
N SER A 282 -4.79 -29.65 6.12
CA SER A 282 -5.04 -28.44 6.92
C SER A 282 -4.37 -27.24 6.24
N LEU A 283 -5.04 -26.09 6.22
CA LEU A 283 -4.61 -24.90 5.47
C LEU A 283 -3.78 -23.94 6.34
N ILE A 284 -2.58 -23.56 5.87
CA ILE A 284 -1.87 -22.35 6.33
C ILE A 284 -1.63 -21.48 5.11
N THR A 285 -2.16 -20.26 5.12
CA THR A 285 -2.19 -19.33 3.99
C THR A 285 -0.79 -18.96 3.50
N GLY A 286 -0.52 -19.19 2.19
CA GLY A 286 0.55 -18.54 1.44
C GLY A 286 1.72 -19.40 0.96
N LYS A 287 1.76 -20.71 1.28
CA LYS A 287 2.78 -21.61 0.76
C LYS A 287 2.17 -22.58 -0.26
N PRO A 288 2.74 -22.75 -1.46
CA PRO A 288 2.25 -23.74 -2.41
C PRO A 288 2.33 -25.13 -1.80
N MET A 289 1.23 -25.88 -1.87
CA MET A 289 1.12 -27.22 -1.30
C MET A 289 1.46 -28.24 -2.38
N SER A 290 2.29 -29.23 -2.03
CA SER A 290 2.58 -30.36 -2.90
C SER A 290 1.82 -31.59 -2.44
N VAL A 291 0.98 -32.15 -3.31
CA VAL A 291 0.35 -33.45 -3.04
C VAL A 291 1.05 -34.52 -3.89
N PRO A 292 1.77 -35.48 -3.27
CA PRO A 292 2.33 -36.61 -4.00
C PRO A 292 1.20 -37.58 -4.36
N ILE A 293 1.08 -37.91 -5.65
CA ILE A 293 0.14 -38.93 -6.11
C ILE A 293 0.89 -40.27 -6.15
N PRO A 294 0.40 -41.32 -5.45
CA PRO A 294 1.03 -42.64 -5.50
C PRO A 294 0.85 -43.28 -6.88
N ALA A 295 1.87 -44.04 -7.32
CA ALA A 295 1.79 -44.81 -8.55
C ALA A 295 0.77 -45.95 -8.42
N ALA A 296 -0.05 -46.17 -9.47
CA ALA A 296 -1.03 -47.25 -9.50
C ALA A 296 -0.34 -48.63 -9.46
N PRO A 297 -0.88 -49.63 -8.73
CA PRO A 297 -0.28 -50.94 -8.62
C PRO A 297 -0.76 -51.86 -9.76
N SER A 298 -0.16 -51.78 -10.95
CA SER A 298 -0.08 -52.94 -11.86
C SER A 298 0.76 -52.71 -13.12
N ALA A 299 1.43 -53.79 -13.51
CA ALA A 299 2.11 -54.10 -14.77
C ALA A 299 3.48 -53.42 -15.01
N SER A 300 4.47 -54.29 -15.14
CA SER A 300 5.88 -54.03 -15.38
C SER A 300 6.11 -53.10 -16.58
N ASP A 301 7.09 -52.21 -16.40
CA ASP A 301 7.75 -51.35 -17.41
C ASP A 301 7.31 -49.89 -17.56
N ALA A 302 6.51 -49.34 -16.64
CA ALA A 302 6.37 -47.90 -16.49
C ALA A 302 7.36 -47.37 -15.42
N ALA A 303 8.44 -46.73 -15.87
CA ALA A 303 9.34 -45.99 -14.98
C ALA A 303 8.56 -45.03 -14.07
N ASN A 304 8.81 -45.11 -12.77
CA ASN A 304 8.24 -44.26 -11.71
C ASN A 304 8.25 -42.77 -12.11
N ARG A 305 7.13 -42.27 -12.66
CA ARG A 305 6.89 -40.84 -12.84
C ARG A 305 5.99 -40.37 -11.71
N THR A 306 6.59 -40.09 -10.56
CA THR A 306 5.94 -39.29 -9.52
C THR A 306 5.87 -37.85 -10.02
N GLY A 307 4.67 -37.35 -10.22
CA GLY A 307 4.43 -35.94 -10.50
C GLY A 307 3.85 -35.25 -9.29
N GLN A 308 4.08 -33.95 -9.21
CA GLN A 308 3.59 -33.09 -8.15
C GLN A 308 2.51 -32.18 -8.72
N LEU A 309 1.31 -32.26 -8.17
CA LEU A 309 0.24 -31.30 -8.46
C LEU A 309 0.32 -30.16 -7.44
N GLU A 310 0.45 -28.94 -7.93
CA GLU A 310 0.46 -27.71 -7.15
C GLU A 310 -0.84 -26.95 -7.47
N ILE A 311 -1.69 -26.78 -6.46
CA ILE A 311 -2.95 -26.01 -6.58
C ILE A 311 -2.80 -24.75 -5.75
N THR A 312 -2.93 -23.60 -6.39
CA THR A 312 -2.89 -22.30 -5.72
C THR A 312 -4.23 -21.60 -5.93
N ALA A 313 -4.95 -21.33 -4.84
CA ALA A 313 -6.17 -20.53 -4.87
C ALA A 313 -5.87 -19.16 -4.27
N GLN A 314 -6.05 -18.11 -5.07
CA GLN A 314 -5.90 -16.73 -4.65
C GLN A 314 -7.27 -16.07 -4.65
N ARG A 315 -7.66 -15.48 -3.51
CA ARG A 315 -8.90 -14.72 -3.40
C ARG A 315 -8.75 -13.42 -4.18
N GLN A 316 -9.61 -13.20 -5.17
CA GLN A 316 -9.57 -12.00 -6.01
C GLN A 316 -10.50 -10.92 -5.45
N ASP A 317 -11.65 -11.31 -4.91
CA ASP A 317 -12.59 -10.44 -4.19
C ASP A 317 -13.45 -11.22 -3.18
N ALA A 318 -14.51 -10.60 -2.65
CA ALA A 318 -15.38 -11.21 -1.64
C ALA A 318 -16.02 -12.53 -2.10
N GLU A 319 -16.26 -12.71 -3.39
CA GLU A 319 -17.03 -13.82 -3.96
C GLU A 319 -16.27 -14.62 -5.04
N ARG A 320 -15.09 -14.15 -5.47
CA ARG A 320 -14.31 -14.76 -6.56
C ARG A 320 -12.94 -15.23 -6.10
N PHE A 321 -12.61 -16.45 -6.51
CA PHE A 321 -11.29 -17.05 -6.35
C PHE A 321 -10.69 -17.33 -7.72
N GLN A 322 -9.43 -16.96 -7.89
CA GLN A 322 -8.63 -17.40 -9.01
C GLN A 322 -7.87 -18.65 -8.57
N VAL A 323 -8.14 -19.78 -9.22
CA VAL A 323 -7.46 -21.05 -8.94
C VAL A 323 -6.52 -21.37 -10.10
N SER A 324 -5.24 -21.56 -9.80
CA SER A 324 -4.25 -22.08 -10.74
C SER A 324 -3.86 -23.50 -10.33
N VAL A 325 -3.79 -24.40 -11.31
CA VAL A 325 -3.36 -25.78 -11.13
C VAL A 325 -2.14 -25.98 -12.02
N LYS A 326 -1.02 -26.38 -11.42
CA LYS A 326 0.22 -26.64 -12.12
C LYS A 326 0.66 -28.07 -11.86
N TRP A 327 0.90 -28.82 -12.93
CA TRP A 327 1.53 -30.13 -12.84
C TRP A 327 3.04 -29.98 -13.07
N GLN A 328 3.83 -30.50 -12.14
CA GLN A 328 5.26 -30.67 -12.32
C GLN A 328 5.55 -32.17 -12.40
N GLY A 329 5.75 -32.67 -13.63
CA GLY A 329 6.20 -34.05 -13.84
C GLY A 329 7.69 -34.19 -13.52
N ALA A 330 8.12 -35.37 -13.09
CA ALA A 330 9.55 -35.69 -12.98
C ALA A 330 10.21 -35.58 -14.37
N THR A 331 11.22 -34.72 -14.49
CA THR A 331 12.06 -34.62 -15.69
C THR A 331 12.91 -35.88 -15.80
N SER A 332 12.72 -36.63 -16.88
CA SER A 332 13.60 -37.74 -17.27
C SER A 332 14.97 -37.17 -17.65
N THR A 333 16.06 -37.76 -17.15
CA THR A 333 17.45 -37.30 -17.32
C THR A 333 18.05 -37.53 -18.72
N SER A 334 17.20 -37.64 -19.75
CA SER A 334 17.63 -37.77 -21.14
C SER A 334 17.63 -36.41 -21.83
N LYS A 335 18.81 -35.85 -22.11
CA LYS A 335 19.04 -34.60 -22.86
C LYS A 335 18.46 -34.60 -24.30
N ALA A 336 17.86 -35.69 -24.76
CA ALA A 336 17.26 -35.80 -26.08
C ALA A 336 15.74 -35.51 -26.13
N GLU A 337 15.06 -35.37 -24.98
CA GLU A 337 13.61 -35.06 -24.93
C GLU A 337 13.30 -33.64 -24.41
N GLU A 338 14.31 -32.80 -24.24
CA GLU A 338 14.16 -31.44 -23.68
C GLU A 338 13.46 -30.44 -24.63
N ALA A 339 13.19 -30.83 -25.88
CA ALA A 339 12.53 -29.97 -26.86
C ALA A 339 10.99 -30.09 -26.90
N HIS A 340 10.36 -31.03 -26.17
CA HIS A 340 8.89 -31.23 -26.20
C HIS A 340 8.17 -31.12 -24.83
N ALA A 341 8.87 -30.87 -23.73
CA ALA A 341 8.29 -30.90 -22.38
C ALA A 341 7.92 -29.51 -21.81
N ALA A 342 7.36 -28.61 -22.63
CA ALA A 342 6.76 -27.35 -22.18
C ALA A 342 5.25 -27.33 -22.48
N ASN A 343 4.54 -28.43 -22.18
CA ASN A 343 3.08 -28.46 -22.26
C ASN A 343 2.51 -28.05 -20.90
N ALA A 344 2.13 -26.77 -20.77
CA ALA A 344 1.24 -26.33 -19.71
C ALA A 344 -0.11 -27.06 -19.85
N LEU A 345 -0.67 -27.60 -18.76
CA LEU A 345 -2.04 -28.11 -18.79
C LEU A 345 -2.98 -26.97 -19.19
N HIS A 346 -3.68 -27.15 -20.30
CA HIS A 346 -4.77 -26.26 -20.69
C HIS A 346 -5.98 -26.58 -19.81
N ILE A 347 -6.38 -25.64 -18.95
CA ILE A 347 -7.68 -25.70 -18.27
C ILE A 347 -8.73 -25.58 -19.37
N SER A 348 -9.40 -26.68 -19.67
CA SER A 348 -10.35 -26.77 -20.79
C SER A 348 -11.66 -26.05 -20.45
N SER A 349 -12.07 -26.11 -19.17
CA SER A 349 -13.19 -25.33 -18.64
C SER A 349 -13.21 -25.33 -17.10
N ALA A 350 -13.65 -24.21 -16.52
CA ALA A 350 -14.02 -24.12 -15.12
C ALA A 350 -15.46 -23.64 -15.06
N MET A 351 -16.33 -24.39 -14.38
CA MET A 351 -17.76 -24.07 -14.30
C MET A 351 -18.20 -24.05 -12.84
N LEU A 352 -18.83 -22.95 -12.45
CA LEU A 352 -19.48 -22.82 -11.16
C LEU A 352 -20.82 -23.56 -11.25
N MET A 353 -20.96 -24.66 -10.52
CA MET A 353 -22.17 -25.48 -10.62
C MET A 353 -23.26 -24.99 -9.65
N LYS A 354 -22.85 -24.52 -8.47
CA LYS A 354 -23.66 -23.95 -7.39
C LYS A 354 -22.81 -22.97 -6.57
N PRO A 355 -23.40 -22.09 -5.75
CA PRO A 355 -22.64 -21.31 -4.77
C PRO A 355 -21.79 -22.25 -3.90
N GLY A 356 -20.48 -22.05 -3.90
CA GLY A 356 -19.53 -22.90 -3.17
C GLY A 356 -19.10 -24.19 -3.89
N GLU A 357 -19.48 -24.46 -5.13
CA GLU A 357 -19.01 -25.63 -5.89
C GLU A 357 -18.32 -25.20 -7.18
N LEU A 358 -17.00 -25.40 -7.26
CA LEU A 358 -16.17 -25.15 -8.43
C LEU A 358 -15.75 -26.50 -9.03
N ARG A 359 -16.17 -26.78 -10.27
CA ARG A 359 -15.63 -27.89 -11.06
C ARG A 359 -14.52 -27.39 -11.96
N VAL A 360 -13.34 -27.98 -11.83
CA VAL A 360 -12.22 -27.75 -12.74
C VAL A 360 -11.94 -29.05 -13.47
N VAL A 361 -12.20 -29.06 -14.78
CA VAL A 361 -11.86 -30.20 -15.64
C VAL A 361 -10.53 -29.90 -16.30
N THR A 362 -9.57 -30.82 -16.14
CA THR A 362 -8.26 -30.66 -16.72
C THR A 362 -7.84 -31.95 -17.42
N MET A 363 -7.27 -31.82 -18.62
CA MET A 363 -6.80 -32.97 -19.40
C MET A 363 -5.34 -33.23 -19.09
N ALA A 364 -4.99 -34.48 -18.82
CA ALA A 364 -3.59 -34.85 -18.69
C ALA A 364 -2.86 -34.63 -20.03
N PRO A 365 -1.55 -34.35 -20.02
CA PRO A 365 -0.76 -34.14 -21.24
C PRO A 365 -0.64 -35.40 -22.11
N ASP A 366 -0.84 -36.58 -21.50
CA ASP A 366 -1.22 -37.80 -22.20
C ASP A 366 -2.73 -37.74 -22.45
N ALA A 367 -3.12 -37.53 -23.72
CA ALA A 367 -4.50 -37.29 -24.14
C ALA A 367 -5.50 -38.44 -23.85
N SER A 368 -5.09 -39.52 -23.17
CA SER A 368 -5.94 -40.65 -22.82
C SER A 368 -6.64 -40.52 -21.45
N ARG A 369 -6.29 -39.52 -20.62
CA ARG A 369 -6.87 -39.37 -19.27
C ARG A 369 -7.41 -37.97 -19.01
N THR A 370 -8.67 -37.91 -18.56
CA THR A 370 -9.28 -36.66 -18.08
C THR A 370 -9.31 -36.67 -16.56
N LEU A 371 -8.67 -35.68 -15.94
CA LEU A 371 -8.71 -35.49 -14.49
C LEU A 371 -9.78 -34.45 -14.18
N VAL A 372 -10.85 -34.88 -13.50
CA VAL A 372 -11.89 -33.97 -13.02
C VAL A 372 -11.61 -33.65 -11.55
N VAL A 373 -11.24 -32.40 -11.27
CA VAL A 373 -11.04 -31.92 -9.90
C VAL A 373 -12.29 -31.17 -9.46
N LEU A 374 -12.98 -31.74 -8.49
CA LEU A 374 -14.16 -31.17 -7.87
C LEU A 374 -13.77 -30.45 -6.58
N LEU A 375 -13.86 -29.12 -6.59
CA LEU A 375 -13.57 -28.29 -5.43
C LEU A 375 -14.90 -27.83 -4.82
N ARG A 376 -15.27 -28.42 -3.68
CA ARG A 376 -16.44 -28.02 -2.91
C ARG A 376 -16.01 -27.12 -1.76
N LEU A 377 -16.24 -25.82 -1.92
CA LEU A 377 -16.14 -24.81 -0.88
C LEU A 377 -17.40 -24.91 -0.01
N ARG A 378 -17.31 -25.61 1.13
CA ARG A 378 -18.30 -25.44 2.20
C ARG A 378 -17.94 -24.15 2.94
N GLY A 379 -18.90 -23.23 3.01
CA GLY A 379 -18.80 -22.02 3.82
C GLY A 379 -19.33 -22.25 5.22
#